data_AF-A0AAD1TKY0-F1
#
_entry.id   AF-A0AAD1TKY0-F1
#
_cell.length_a   1.000
_cell.length_b   1.000
_cell.length_c   1.000
_cell.angle_alpha   90.00
_cell.angle_beta   90.00
_cell.angle_gamma   90.00
#
_symmetry.space_group_name_H-M   'P 1'
#
loop_
_entity.id
_entity.type
_entity.pdbx_description
1 polymer ?
#
loop_
_entity_poly.entity_id
_entity_poly.type
_entity_poly.pdbx_seq_one_letter_code
_entity_poly.pdbx_strand_id
1 'polypeptide(L)'
;VAQDVQALTNYFTENLPQDTSPLLKWEAHKCVMRGILISHSSALKKARDHTIRELTAKIWTLTQAHKRTLDDTLLGELTAAREELARTLRQSYTRALQCTKSFFYTEGDKY
;
A
#
# COMPACT_ATOMS: atom_id res chain seq x y z
N VAL A 1 -3.67 14.41 -0.95
CA VAL A 1 -2.35 15.00 -1.29
C VAL A 1 -2.32 16.50 -1.07
N ALA A 2 -3.06 17.32 -1.82
CA ALA A 2 -3.04 18.79 -1.64
C ALA A 2 -3.47 19.23 -0.22
N GLN A 3 -4.53 18.62 0.33
CA GLN A 3 -5.02 18.90 1.68
C GLN A 3 -4.04 18.44 2.79
N ASP A 4 -3.33 17.34 2.57
CA ASP A 4 -2.35 16.81 3.54
C ASP A 4 -1.09 17.68 3.61
N VAL A 5 -0.64 18.18 2.45
CA VAL A 5 0.48 19.13 2.35
C VAL A 5 0.10 20.44 3.05
N GLN A 6 -1.12 20.90 2.86
CA GLN A 6 -1.64 22.07 3.57
C GLN A 6 -1.67 21.85 5.09
N ALA A 7 -2.11 20.68 5.56
CA ALA A 7 -2.13 20.33 6.98
C ALA A 7 -0.72 20.31 7.60
N LEU A 8 0.30 19.91 6.84
CA LEU A 8 1.70 19.97 7.28
C LEU A 8 2.21 21.40 7.38
N THR A 9 1.91 22.25 6.40
CA THR A 9 2.31 23.67 6.43
C THR A 9 1.59 24.42 7.55
N ASN A 10 0.32 24.10 7.80
CA ASN A 10 -0.48 24.75 8.82
C ASN A 10 -0.09 24.35 10.25
N TYR A 11 0.61 23.24 10.44
CA TYR A 11 1.01 22.77 11.77
C TYR A 11 1.76 23.85 12.57
N PHE A 12 2.71 24.54 11.94
CA PHE A 12 3.52 25.57 12.61
C PHE A 12 2.79 26.90 12.79
N THR A 13 1.76 27.20 11.99
CA THR A 13 0.90 28.38 12.17
C THR A 13 -0.18 28.17 13.21
N GLU A 14 -0.61 26.93 13.45
CA GLU A 14 -1.63 26.61 14.45
C GLU A 14 -1.02 26.27 15.84
N ASN A 15 0.22 25.78 15.88
CA ASN A 15 0.90 25.32 17.11
C ASN A 15 2.05 26.25 17.52
N LEU A 16 1.72 27.53 17.68
CA LEU A 16 2.62 28.64 18.03
C LEU A 16 2.87 28.95 19.52
N PRO A 17 2.50 28.14 20.55
CA PRO A 17 2.78 28.55 21.94
C PRO A 17 4.27 28.85 22.15
N GLN A 18 4.56 29.98 22.80
CA GLN A 18 5.94 30.41 23.07
C GLN A 18 6.64 29.53 24.11
N ASP A 19 5.87 28.78 24.92
CA ASP A 19 6.37 27.95 26.03
C ASP A 19 6.83 26.54 25.65
N THR A 20 6.83 26.18 24.37
CA THR A 20 7.22 24.83 23.93
C THR A 20 8.58 24.83 23.25
N SER A 21 9.48 23.96 23.71
CA SER A 21 10.83 23.85 23.13
C SER A 21 10.76 23.50 21.64
N PRO A 22 11.68 24.03 20.80
CA PRO A 22 11.73 23.73 19.37
C PRO A 22 11.83 22.23 19.08
N LEU A 23 12.53 21.48 19.95
CA LEU A 23 12.66 20.03 19.84
C LEU A 23 11.30 19.33 19.95
N LEU A 24 10.48 19.71 20.93
CA LEU A 24 9.17 19.12 21.13
C LEU A 24 8.21 19.46 19.98
N LYS A 25 8.27 20.69 19.45
CA LYS A 25 7.52 21.09 18.25
C LYS A 25 7.91 20.25 17.03
N TRP A 26 9.19 19.97 16.85
CA TRP A 26 9.68 19.11 15.76
C TRP A 26 9.22 17.66 15.90
N GLU A 27 9.34 17.07 17.09
CA GLU A 27 8.86 15.71 17.33
C GLU A 27 7.36 15.59 17.08
N ALA A 28 6.57 16.53 17.58
CA ALA A 28 5.13 16.55 17.37
C ALA A 28 4.76 16.74 15.89
N HIS A 29 5.47 17.59 15.15
CA HIS A 29 5.29 17.73 13.70
C HIS A 29 5.57 16.42 12.94
N LYS A 30 6.66 15.72 13.29
CA LYS A 30 6.96 14.40 12.71
C LYS A 30 5.87 13.36 13.00
N CYS A 31 5.23 13.42 14.17
CA CYS A 31 4.09 12.57 14.48
C CYS A 31 2.90 12.82 13.55
N VAL A 32 2.60 14.09 13.24
CA VAL A 32 1.56 14.46 12.25
C VAL A 32 1.90 13.90 10.87
N MET A 33 3.15 14.09 10.40
CA MET A 33 3.60 13.50 9.13
C MET A 33 3.41 11.99 9.09
N ARG A 34 3.81 11.28 10.16
CA ARG A 34 3.67 9.83 10.26
C ARG A 34 2.21 9.42 10.23
N GLY A 35 1.33 10.12 10.95
CA GLY A 35 -0.11 9.87 10.94
C GLY A 35 -0.71 9.94 9.53
N ILE A 36 -0.35 10.98 8.77
CA ILE A 36 -0.74 11.15 7.36
C ILE A 36 -0.23 9.97 6.53
N LEU A 37 1.08 9.65 6.60
CA LEU A 37 1.67 8.54 5.84
C LEU A 37 1.01 7.19 6.16
N ILE A 38 0.70 6.93 7.43
CA ILE A 38 0.02 5.71 7.88
C ILE A 38 -1.40 5.66 7.30
N SER A 39 -2.13 6.76 7.29
CA SER A 39 -3.50 6.81 6.75
C SER A 39 -3.53 6.46 5.26
N HIS A 40 -2.64 7.08 4.46
CA HIS A 40 -2.49 6.80 3.03
C HIS A 40 -2.07 5.36 2.78
N SER A 41 -1.08 4.87 3.53
CA SER A 41 -0.61 3.48 3.42
C SER A 41 -1.70 2.47 3.76
N SER A 42 -2.52 2.76 4.77
CA SER A 42 -3.66 1.92 5.17
C SER A 42 -4.73 1.88 4.08
N ALA A 43 -5.06 3.04 3.49
CA ALA A 43 -6.01 3.13 2.38
C ALA A 43 -5.52 2.33 1.16
N LEU A 44 -4.25 2.51 0.77
CA LEU A 44 -3.64 1.76 -0.33
C LEU A 44 -3.62 0.25 -0.07
N LYS A 45 -3.31 -0.17 1.16
CA LYS A 45 -3.38 -1.59 1.55
C LYS A 45 -4.80 -2.13 1.38
N LYS A 46 -5.81 -1.42 1.90
CA LYS A 46 -7.22 -1.82 1.77
C LYS A 46 -7.66 -1.93 0.31
N ALA A 47 -7.31 -0.94 -0.52
CA ALA A 47 -7.62 -0.95 -1.94
C ALA A 47 -7.00 -2.15 -2.65
N ARG A 48 -5.72 -2.44 -2.39
CA ARG A 48 -5.05 -3.61 -2.95
C ARG A 48 -5.70 -4.92 -2.49
N ASP A 49 -5.98 -5.07 -1.20
CA ASP A 49 -6.60 -6.28 -0.65
C ASP A 49 -8.01 -6.49 -1.23
N HIS A 50 -8.74 -5.40 -1.51
CA HIS A 50 -10.00 -5.43 -2.24
C HIS A 50 -9.82 -5.91 -3.69
N THR A 51 -8.89 -5.33 -4.45
CA THR A 51 -8.57 -5.76 -5.83
C THR A 51 -8.21 -7.25 -5.89
N ILE A 52 -7.42 -7.75 -4.93
CA ILE A 52 -7.07 -9.18 -4.86
C ILE A 52 -8.34 -10.04 -4.70
N ARG A 53 -9.26 -9.65 -3.82
CA ARG A 53 -10.53 -10.38 -3.62
C ARG A 53 -11.39 -10.36 -4.88
N GLU A 54 -11.52 -9.20 -5.51
CA GLU A 54 -12.28 -9.04 -6.76
C GLU A 54 -11.72 -9.90 -7.88
N LEU A 55 -10.41 -9.86 -8.11
CA LEU A 55 -9.73 -10.69 -9.11
C LEU A 55 -9.90 -12.18 -8.82
N THR A 56 -9.78 -12.59 -7.55
CA THR A 56 -9.98 -13.98 -7.15
C THR A 56 -11.41 -14.45 -7.41
N ALA A 57 -12.40 -13.63 -7.06
CA ALA A 57 -13.81 -13.91 -7.33
C ALA A 57 -14.09 -13.97 -8.85
N LYS A 58 -13.54 -13.02 -9.62
CA LYS A 58 -13.65 -12.98 -11.09
C LYS A 58 -13.02 -14.22 -11.74
N ILE A 59 -11.84 -14.64 -11.30
CA ILE A 59 -11.19 -15.86 -11.78
C ILE A 59 -12.08 -17.08 -11.50
N TRP A 60 -12.68 -17.16 -10.30
CA TRP A 60 -13.57 -18.26 -9.95
C TRP A 60 -14.80 -18.30 -10.87
N THR A 61 -15.48 -17.17 -11.06
CA THR A 61 -16.67 -17.10 -11.93
C THR A 61 -16.35 -17.42 -13.38
N LEU A 62 -15.29 -16.83 -13.94
CA LEU A 62 -14.82 -17.10 -15.31
C LEU A 62 -14.43 -18.56 -15.49
N THR A 63 -13.78 -19.17 -14.50
CA THR A 63 -13.44 -20.60 -14.54
C THR A 63 -14.69 -21.48 -14.61
N GLN A 64 -15.73 -21.17 -13.83
CA GLN A 64 -16.98 -21.93 -13.88
C GLN A 64 -17.73 -21.73 -15.21
N ALA A 65 -17.74 -20.51 -15.73
CA ALA A 65 -18.37 -20.20 -17.02
C ALA A 65 -17.66 -20.92 -18.17
N HIS A 66 -16.33 -20.80 -18.27
CA HIS A 66 -15.54 -21.45 -19.30
C HIS A 66 -15.63 -22.99 -19.25
N LYS A 67 -15.71 -23.60 -18.05
CA LYS A 67 -15.94 -25.05 -17.93
C LYS A 67 -17.26 -25.52 -18.54
N ARG A 68 -18.26 -24.65 -18.62
CA ARG A 68 -19.59 -24.97 -19.16
C ARG A 68 -19.68 -24.71 -20.66
N THR A 69 -19.06 -23.63 -21.15
CA THR A 69 -19.19 -23.20 -22.54
C THR A 69 -18.00 -23.54 -23.43
N LEU A 70 -16.82 -23.79 -22.85
CA LEU A 70 -15.53 -23.94 -23.54
C LEU A 70 -15.21 -22.76 -24.48
N ASP A 71 -15.68 -21.57 -24.13
CA ASP A 71 -15.51 -20.36 -24.93
C ASP A 71 -14.11 -19.75 -24.78
N ASP A 72 -13.42 -19.56 -25.91
CA ASP A 72 -12.07 -18.99 -25.98
C ASP A 72 -12.02 -17.53 -25.52
N THR A 73 -13.11 -16.77 -25.65
CA THR A 73 -13.16 -15.38 -25.17
C THR A 73 -13.06 -15.32 -23.64
N LEU A 74 -13.77 -16.22 -22.95
CA LEU A 74 -13.69 -16.39 -21.49
C LEU A 74 -12.30 -16.85 -21.04
N LEU A 75 -11.61 -17.66 -21.86
CA LEU A 75 -10.24 -18.09 -21.58
C LEU A 75 -9.26 -16.90 -21.64
N GLY A 76 -9.45 -15.99 -22.62
CA GLY A 76 -8.70 -14.74 -22.72
C GLY A 76 -8.86 -13.86 -21.48
N GLU A 77 -10.11 -13.63 -21.06
CA GLU A 77 -10.40 -12.83 -19.85
C GLU A 77 -9.87 -13.48 -18.57
N LEU A 78 -9.95 -14.80 -18.47
CA LEU A 78 -9.42 -15.57 -17.34
C LEU A 78 -7.91 -15.41 -17.24
N THR A 79 -7.22 -15.46 -18.37
CA THR A 79 -5.76 -15.31 -18.45
C THR A 79 -5.35 -13.89 -18.03
N ALA A 80 -6.02 -12.87 -18.56
CA ALA A 80 -5.78 -11.48 -18.18
C ALA A 80 -6.02 -11.24 -16.66
N ALA A 81 -7.09 -11.80 -16.09
CA ALA A 81 -7.37 -11.68 -14.66
C ALA A 81 -6.29 -12.36 -13.79
N ARG A 82 -5.75 -13.50 -14.24
CA ARG A 82 -4.65 -14.21 -13.56
C ARG A 82 -3.34 -13.44 -13.63
N GLU A 83 -3.01 -12.88 -14.78
CA GLU A 83 -1.82 -12.03 -14.97
C GLU A 83 -1.88 -10.79 -14.08
N GLU A 84 -3.04 -10.16 -14.01
CA GLU A 84 -3.27 -8.98 -13.16
C GLU A 84 -3.13 -9.31 -11.66
N LEU A 85 -3.66 -10.46 -11.24
CA LEU A 85 -3.48 -10.95 -9.87
C LEU A 85 -2.00 -11.24 -9.58
N ALA A 86 -1.31 -11.91 -10.49
CA ALA A 86 0.11 -12.23 -10.35
C ALA A 86 0.97 -10.95 -10.26
N ARG A 87 0.64 -9.93 -11.06
CA ARG A 87 1.29 -8.61 -11.03
C ARG A 87 1.13 -7.93 -9.68
N THR A 88 -0.10 -7.92 -9.15
CA THR A 88 -0.42 -7.32 -7.85
C THR A 88 0.32 -8.02 -6.70
N LEU A 89 0.39 -9.35 -6.73
CA LEU A 89 1.13 -10.13 -5.74
C LEU A 89 2.64 -9.93 -5.85
N ARG A 90 3.18 -9.90 -7.07
CA ARG A 90 4.60 -9.66 -7.33
C ARG A 90 5.08 -8.33 -6.73
N GLN A 91 4.32 -7.25 -6.85
CA GLN A 91 4.65 -5.96 -6.22
C GLN A 91 4.81 -6.09 -4.70
N SER A 92 3.96 -6.89 -4.05
CA SER A 92 4.03 -7.13 -2.61
C SER A 92 5.25 -7.97 -2.23
N TYR A 93 5.54 -9.02 -2.99
CA TYR A 93 6.72 -9.86 -2.79
C TYR A 93 8.03 -9.09 -3.00
N THR A 94 8.13 -8.26 -4.04
CA THR A 94 9.33 -7.45 -4.32
C THR A 94 9.63 -6.51 -3.16
N ARG A 95 8.61 -5.84 -2.62
CA ARG A 95 8.79 -4.97 -1.44
C ARG A 95 9.24 -5.77 -0.22
N ALA A 96 8.61 -6.91 0.07
CA ALA A 96 9.00 -7.76 1.19
C ALA A 96 10.46 -8.21 1.06
N LEU A 97 10.87 -8.66 -0.13
CA LEU A 97 12.24 -9.07 -0.41
C LEU A 97 13.23 -7.91 -0.24
N GLN A 98 12.91 -6.71 -0.71
CA GLN A 98 13.75 -5.52 -0.53
C GLN A 98 13.91 -5.17 0.95
N CYS A 99 12.82 -5.19 1.72
CA CYS A 99 12.88 -4.96 3.16
C CYS A 99 13.77 -6.00 3.85
N THR A 100 13.55 -7.30 3.58
CA THR A 100 14.38 -8.37 4.15
C THR A 100 15.85 -8.21 3.79
N LYS A 101 16.18 -7.89 2.54
CA LYS A 101 17.55 -7.60 2.12
C LYS A 101 18.15 -6.42 2.88
N SER A 102 17.40 -5.32 2.98
CA SER A 102 17.83 -4.14 3.73
C SER A 102 18.13 -4.51 5.19
N PHE A 103 17.21 -5.21 5.85
CA PHE A 103 17.40 -5.67 7.23
C PHE A 103 18.63 -6.58 7.36
N PHE A 104 18.83 -7.51 6.43
CA PHE A 104 19.99 -8.39 6.43
C PHE A 104 21.31 -7.59 6.34
N TYR A 105 21.40 -6.58 5.48
CA TYR A 105 22.63 -5.77 5.37
C TYR A 105 22.83 -4.77 6.51
N THR A 106 21.77 -4.30 7.17
CA THR A 106 21.89 -3.35 8.29
C THR A 106 22.06 -4.03 9.64
N GLU A 107 21.46 -5.20 9.83
CA GLU A 107 21.39 -5.90 11.12
C GLU A 107 22.08 -7.28 11.11
N GLY A 108 22.44 -7.81 9.94
CA GLY A 108 22.99 -9.17 9.80
C GLY A 108 24.44 -9.33 10.24
N ASP A 109 25.17 -8.24 10.47
CA ASP A 109 26.55 -8.24 10.98
C ASP A 109 26.62 -8.09 12.52
N LYS A 110 25.48 -8.22 13.22
CA LYS A 110 25.41 -8.10 14.69
C LYS A 110 25.80 -9.39 15.46
N TYR A 111 26.28 -10.43 14.77
CA TYR A 111 26.77 -11.67 15.38
C TYR A 111 27.97 -12.23 14.63
#